data_AF-A0A5N5I8B6-F1
#
_entry.id   AF-A0A5N5I8B6-F1
#
_cell.length_a   1.000
_cell.length_b   1.000
_cell.length_c   1.000
_cell.angle_alpha   90.00
_cell.angle_beta   90.00
_cell.angle_gamma   90.00
#
_symmetry.space_group_name_H-M   'P 1'
#
loop_
_entity.id
_entity.type
_entity.pdbx_description
1 polymer ?
#
loop_
_entity_poly.entity_id
_entity_poly.type
_entity_poly.pdbx_seq_one_letter_code
_entity_poly.pdbx_strand_id
1 'polypeptide(L)'
;MEEPSSTFLTKNEKEWWRTLRIRLTNDVYDFDTGADVNKKESVVNLLGSRTGTLVSAYLLLALGFLGLAWVPVKAGNMRAILLLGCAVISGYIYQCPPFRLSYKGLGEPLCFAVFGPFATTAFYLLQGSTREVIHLPFTAPILSASLLIGVATALILFCSHFHQIEGDRAVGKMSLLVRLGTKRGSGVVKLTVIGLYVLTFSFGLSSALPLTCIFLCGLTLPIARLVVSFVKENHNDKHKIFMAKYYCVRLHSLFGTALAAGLVVSRMFPKLGLPSTFGFS
;
A
#
# COMPACT_ATOMS: atom_id res chain seq x y z
N MET A 1 -46.72 11.30 -3.10
CA MET A 1 -45.80 11.59 -4.23
C MET A 1 -44.41 11.27 -3.75
N GLU A 2 -44.05 10.00 -3.96
CA GLU A 2 -42.69 9.48 -3.91
C GLU A 2 -42.00 9.81 -5.24
N GLU A 3 -40.70 10.10 -5.17
CA GLU A 3 -39.70 9.84 -6.20
C GLU A 3 -38.29 9.95 -5.57
N PRO A 4 -37.24 9.30 -6.11
CA PRO A 4 -36.97 7.91 -5.78
C PRO A 4 -35.56 7.64 -5.20
N SER A 5 -35.43 6.40 -4.77
CA SER A 5 -34.28 5.67 -4.25
C SER A 5 -33.02 5.66 -5.14
N SER A 6 -31.86 5.85 -4.49
CA SER A 6 -30.59 5.28 -4.96
C SER A 6 -29.91 4.48 -3.82
N THR A 7 -30.35 3.23 -3.69
CA THR A 7 -29.54 2.07 -3.28
C THR A 7 -28.28 1.99 -4.17
N PHE A 8 -27.05 1.75 -3.72
CA PHE A 8 -26.51 0.63 -2.95
C PHE A 8 -25.12 1.04 -2.43
N LEU A 9 -24.85 0.84 -1.13
CA LEU A 9 -23.65 0.19 -0.54
C LEU A 9 -23.89 0.17 0.97
N THR A 10 -24.11 -1.02 1.52
CA THR A 10 -24.53 -1.21 2.91
C THR A 10 -23.35 -1.03 3.87
N LYS A 11 -23.66 -0.69 5.13
CA LYS A 11 -22.71 -0.49 6.25
C LYS A 11 -21.62 -1.60 6.35
N ASN A 12 -21.92 -2.81 5.87
CA ASN A 12 -21.04 -3.98 5.85
C ASN A 12 -19.83 -3.87 4.91
N GLU A 13 -19.85 -3.07 3.85
CA GLU A 13 -18.71 -3.00 2.90
C GLU A 13 -17.54 -2.15 3.41
N LYS A 14 -17.80 -1.31 4.43
CA LYS A 14 -16.75 -0.60 5.17
C LYS A 14 -16.04 -1.48 6.21
N GLU A 15 -16.56 -2.69 6.48
CA GLU A 15 -16.04 -3.66 7.45
C GLU A 15 -14.86 -4.47 6.86
N TRP A 16 -14.93 -4.85 5.58
CA TRP A 16 -14.00 -5.81 4.95
C TRP A 16 -12.57 -5.28 4.78
N TRP A 17 -12.39 -3.98 4.54
CA TRP A 17 -11.06 -3.38 4.35
C TRP A 17 -10.31 -3.09 5.65
N ARG A 18 -10.92 -3.30 6.82
CA ARG A 18 -10.26 -3.09 8.13
C ARG A 18 -9.39 -4.26 8.58
N THR A 19 -9.43 -5.38 7.86
CA THR A 19 -9.03 -6.72 8.35
C THR A 19 -7.86 -7.31 7.57
N LEU A 20 -6.78 -6.55 7.33
CA LEU A 20 -5.59 -7.13 6.69
C LEU A 20 -4.41 -7.26 7.66
N ARG A 21 -4.16 -8.53 8.03
CA ARG A 21 -2.96 -9.17 8.59
C ARG A 21 -2.39 -8.67 9.92
N ILE A 22 -2.22 -7.37 10.14
CA ILE A 22 -1.50 -6.88 11.33
C ILE A 22 -2.43 -6.83 12.55
N ARG A 23 -3.71 -6.51 12.35
CA ARG A 23 -4.69 -6.47 13.45
C ARG A 23 -5.01 -7.87 14.01
N LEU A 24 -5.08 -8.92 13.18
CA LEU A 24 -5.50 -10.24 13.64
C LEU A 24 -4.47 -10.90 14.58
N THR A 25 -3.18 -10.80 14.25
CA THR A 25 -2.11 -11.29 15.13
C THR A 25 -1.90 -10.38 16.34
N ASN A 26 -2.07 -9.06 16.20
CA ASN A 26 -2.03 -8.15 17.35
C ASN A 26 -3.20 -8.38 18.32
N ASP A 27 -4.44 -8.54 17.83
CA ASP A 27 -5.62 -8.75 18.69
C ASP A 27 -5.54 -10.07 19.47
N VAL A 28 -4.92 -11.12 18.89
CA VAL A 28 -4.67 -12.39 19.59
C VAL A 28 -3.64 -12.22 20.71
N TYR A 29 -2.59 -11.45 20.45
CA TYR A 29 -1.53 -11.19 21.44
C TYR A 29 -1.97 -10.19 22.53
N ASP A 30 -2.81 -9.20 22.17
CA ASP A 30 -3.42 -8.22 23.08
C ASP A 30 -4.52 -8.86 23.95
N PHE A 31 -5.20 -9.91 23.45
CA PHE A 31 -6.08 -10.76 24.26
C PHE A 31 -5.29 -11.61 25.26
N ASP A 32 -4.19 -12.24 24.84
CA ASP A 32 -3.34 -13.07 25.72
C ASP A 32 -2.64 -12.26 26.83
N THR A 33 -2.43 -10.96 26.61
CA THR A 33 -1.83 -10.04 27.60
C THR A 33 -2.87 -9.31 28.45
N GLY A 34 -4.17 -9.54 28.24
CA GLY A 34 -5.26 -8.97 29.03
C GLY A 34 -5.58 -7.50 28.72
N ALA A 35 -4.99 -6.92 27.66
CA ALA A 35 -5.17 -5.52 27.29
C ALA A 35 -6.56 -5.22 26.68
N ASP A 36 -7.26 -6.25 26.20
CA ASP A 36 -8.44 -6.11 25.33
C ASP A 36 -9.78 -6.57 25.93
N VAL A 37 -9.84 -6.87 27.24
CA VAL A 37 -11.04 -7.44 27.91
C VAL A 37 -12.32 -6.59 27.70
N ASN A 38 -12.19 -5.27 27.53
CA ASN A 38 -13.33 -4.35 27.34
C ASN A 38 -13.42 -3.69 25.95
N LYS A 39 -12.63 -4.16 24.97
CA LYS A 39 -12.61 -3.55 23.62
C LYS A 39 -13.59 -4.25 22.68
N LYS A 40 -14.69 -3.57 22.35
CA LYS A 40 -15.74 -4.07 21.42
C LYS A 40 -15.26 -4.21 19.95
N GLU A 41 -14.07 -3.71 19.65
CA GLU A 41 -13.45 -3.62 18.32
C GLU A 41 -12.34 -4.66 18.10
N SER A 42 -12.12 -5.56 19.08
CA SER A 42 -11.21 -6.69 18.99
C SER A 42 -11.85 -7.83 18.20
N VAL A 43 -11.15 -8.36 17.19
CA VAL A 43 -11.68 -9.42 16.33
C VAL A 43 -11.91 -10.72 17.11
N VAL A 44 -11.18 -10.93 18.21
CA VAL A 44 -11.39 -12.06 19.14
C VAL A 44 -12.75 -11.94 19.86
N ASN A 45 -13.15 -10.74 20.26
CA ASN A 45 -14.47 -10.49 20.87
C ASN A 45 -15.62 -10.56 19.85
N LEU A 46 -15.38 -10.18 18.59
CA LEU A 46 -16.38 -10.21 17.53
C LEU A 46 -16.65 -11.62 16.98
N LEU A 47 -15.63 -12.47 16.88
CA LEU A 47 -15.78 -13.86 16.42
C LEU A 47 -16.04 -14.87 17.54
N GLY A 48 -15.90 -14.45 18.81
CA GLY A 48 -16.13 -15.31 19.98
C GLY A 48 -15.18 -16.51 20.11
N SER A 49 -14.16 -16.61 19.25
CA SER A 49 -13.21 -17.74 19.20
C SER A 49 -11.81 -17.27 18.80
N ARG A 50 -10.88 -17.35 19.76
CA ARG A 50 -9.43 -17.13 19.56
C ARG A 50 -8.87 -18.05 18.47
N THR A 51 -9.29 -19.32 18.48
CA THR A 51 -8.84 -20.34 17.53
C THR A 51 -9.41 -20.09 16.12
N GLY A 52 -10.67 -19.67 16.01
CA GLY A 52 -11.31 -19.40 14.71
C GLY A 52 -10.67 -18.22 13.98
N THR A 53 -10.30 -17.16 14.70
CA THR A 53 -9.62 -15.99 14.15
C THR A 53 -8.20 -16.31 13.68
N LEU A 54 -7.44 -17.09 14.48
CA LEU A 54 -6.11 -17.58 14.11
C LEU A 54 -6.15 -18.52 12.90
N VAL A 55 -7.06 -19.49 12.90
CA VAL A 55 -7.23 -20.44 11.79
C VAL A 55 -7.63 -19.72 10.51
N SER A 56 -8.55 -18.75 10.59
CA SER A 56 -8.95 -17.93 9.43
C SER A 56 -7.78 -17.09 8.90
N ALA A 57 -6.96 -16.52 9.78
CA ALA A 57 -5.77 -15.78 9.39
C ALA A 57 -4.72 -16.70 8.71
N TYR A 58 -4.50 -17.91 9.24
CA TYR A 58 -3.61 -18.89 8.64
C TYR A 58 -4.15 -19.44 7.31
N LEU A 59 -5.45 -19.67 7.20
CA LEU A 59 -6.08 -20.13 5.96
C LEU A 59 -6.03 -19.05 4.88
N LEU A 60 -6.32 -17.79 5.19
CA LEU A 60 -6.18 -16.68 4.23
C LEU A 60 -4.73 -16.45 3.82
N LEU A 61 -3.79 -16.60 4.75
CA LEU A 61 -2.36 -16.54 4.44
C LEU A 61 -1.93 -17.71 3.55
N ALA A 62 -2.38 -18.92 3.85
CA ALA A 62 -2.10 -20.12 3.06
C ALA A 62 -2.73 -20.03 1.67
N LEU A 63 -3.98 -19.56 1.55
CA LEU A 63 -4.66 -19.29 0.28
C LEU A 63 -3.97 -18.17 -0.51
N GLY A 64 -3.54 -17.10 0.16
CA GLY A 64 -2.77 -16.02 -0.46
C GLY A 64 -1.41 -16.52 -0.98
N PHE A 65 -0.72 -17.35 -0.20
CA PHE A 65 0.55 -17.96 -0.58
C PHE A 65 0.38 -18.97 -1.73
N LEU A 66 -0.65 -19.82 -1.66
CA LEU A 66 -1.02 -20.76 -2.70
C LEU A 66 -1.41 -20.03 -3.98
N GLY A 67 -2.19 -18.94 -3.90
CA GLY A 67 -2.53 -18.11 -5.06
C GLY A 67 -1.29 -17.46 -5.69
N LEU A 68 -0.40 -16.90 -4.86
CA LEU A 68 0.86 -16.30 -5.30
C LEU A 68 1.87 -17.32 -5.85
N ALA A 69 1.81 -18.58 -5.43
CA ALA A 69 2.68 -19.65 -5.93
C ALA A 69 2.08 -20.35 -7.17
N TRP A 70 0.76 -20.54 -7.21
CA TRP A 70 0.05 -21.26 -8.26
C TRP A 70 -0.02 -20.48 -9.57
N VAL A 71 -0.33 -19.18 -9.50
CA VAL A 71 -0.49 -18.33 -10.69
C VAL A 71 0.81 -18.25 -11.52
N PRO A 72 1.99 -18.01 -10.92
CA PRO A 72 3.25 -17.95 -11.67
C PRO A 72 3.75 -19.31 -12.17
N VAL A 73 3.54 -20.38 -11.40
CA VAL A 73 3.90 -21.75 -11.80
C VAL A 73 3.06 -22.17 -13.00
N LYS A 74 1.76 -21.91 -12.99
CA LYS A 74 0.87 -22.19 -14.13
C LYS A 74 1.19 -21.32 -15.36
N ALA A 75 1.60 -20.07 -15.15
CA ALA A 75 2.03 -19.17 -16.22
C ALA A 75 3.41 -19.55 -16.81
N GLY A 76 4.20 -20.40 -16.13
CA GLY A 76 5.53 -20.81 -16.57
C GLY A 76 6.54 -19.66 -16.63
N ASN A 77 6.29 -18.55 -15.93
CA ASN A 77 7.15 -17.37 -15.93
C ASN A 77 8.09 -17.39 -14.72
N MET A 78 9.29 -17.96 -14.90
CA MET A 78 10.30 -18.08 -13.85
C MET A 78 10.65 -16.75 -13.18
N ARG A 79 10.57 -15.63 -13.90
CA ARG A 79 10.93 -14.31 -13.36
C ARG A 79 9.87 -13.76 -12.42
N ALA A 80 8.59 -13.95 -12.76
CA ALA A 80 7.50 -13.62 -11.85
C ALA A 80 7.58 -14.46 -10.56
N ILE A 81 7.96 -15.75 -10.68
CA ILE A 81 8.23 -16.62 -9.52
C ILE A 81 9.36 -16.02 -8.67
N LEU A 82 10.49 -15.65 -9.27
CA LEU A 82 11.63 -15.08 -8.56
C LEU A 82 11.28 -13.76 -7.85
N LEU A 83 10.60 -12.83 -8.53
CA LEU A 83 10.20 -11.54 -7.94
C LEU A 83 9.21 -11.72 -6.78
N LEU A 84 8.23 -12.61 -6.92
CA LEU A 84 7.30 -12.93 -5.84
C LEU A 84 7.99 -13.67 -4.69
N GLY A 85 8.93 -14.56 -5.00
CA GLY A 85 9.81 -15.20 -4.02
C GLY A 85 10.61 -14.17 -3.23
N CYS A 86 11.23 -13.20 -3.89
CA CYS A 86 11.93 -12.08 -3.25
C CYS A 86 10.98 -11.25 -2.37
N ALA A 87 9.74 -11.02 -2.80
CA ALA A 87 8.72 -10.32 -2.02
C ALA A 87 8.36 -11.08 -0.73
N VAL A 88 8.16 -12.40 -0.83
CA VAL A 88 7.90 -13.29 0.32
C VAL A 88 9.09 -13.30 1.29
N ILE A 89 10.30 -13.51 0.77
CA ILE A 89 11.53 -13.54 1.57
C ILE A 89 11.73 -12.19 2.28
N SER A 90 11.49 -11.07 1.59
CA SER A 90 11.54 -9.74 2.19
C SER A 90 10.51 -9.57 3.31
N GLY A 91 9.31 -10.13 3.14
CA GLY A 91 8.29 -10.19 4.19
C GLY A 91 8.72 -11.01 5.41
N TYR A 92 9.41 -12.13 5.19
CA TYR A 92 10.00 -12.93 6.26
C TYR A 92 11.10 -12.16 7.00
N ILE A 93 12.07 -11.60 6.27
CA ILE A 93 13.19 -10.82 6.83
C ILE A 93 12.69 -9.58 7.60
N TYR A 94 11.57 -8.99 7.16
CA TYR A 94 10.93 -7.86 7.83
C TYR A 94 10.50 -8.18 9.27
N GLN A 95 9.87 -9.34 9.51
CA GLN A 95 9.25 -9.66 10.79
C GLN A 95 10.00 -10.72 11.62
N CYS A 96 10.65 -11.69 10.97
CA CYS A 96 11.20 -12.89 11.60
C CYS A 96 12.68 -12.75 11.98
N PRO A 97 13.14 -13.47 13.03
CA PRO A 97 14.56 -13.62 13.33
C PRO A 97 15.28 -14.38 12.20
N PRO A 98 16.57 -14.11 11.95
CA PRO A 98 17.49 -13.32 12.79
C PRO A 98 17.49 -11.80 12.52
N PHE A 99 16.91 -11.33 11.41
CA PHE A 99 17.12 -9.94 10.97
C PHE A 99 16.15 -8.93 11.60
N ARG A 100 14.85 -9.28 11.72
CA ARG A 100 13.77 -8.43 12.25
C ARG A 100 13.86 -6.97 11.79
N LEU A 101 13.95 -6.74 10.49
CA LEU A 101 14.26 -5.41 9.94
C LEU A 101 13.21 -4.34 10.27
N SER A 102 11.97 -4.75 10.58
CA SER A 102 10.93 -3.87 11.14
C SER A 102 11.38 -3.15 12.44
N TYR A 103 12.18 -3.83 13.27
CA TYR A 103 12.71 -3.29 14.53
C TYR A 103 13.88 -2.32 14.30
N LYS A 104 14.49 -2.36 13.10
CA LYS A 104 15.64 -1.52 12.75
C LYS A 104 15.25 -0.25 11.98
N GLY A 105 13.95 -0.02 11.75
CA GLY A 105 13.46 1.13 10.98
C GLY A 105 13.65 0.99 9.47
N LEU A 106 13.85 -0.23 8.98
CA LEU A 106 13.94 -0.55 7.55
C LEU A 106 12.60 -1.06 6.99
N GLY A 107 11.52 -0.92 7.77
CA GLY A 107 10.20 -1.40 7.37
C GLY A 107 9.64 -0.70 6.14
N GLU A 108 9.74 0.63 6.10
CA GLU A 108 9.21 1.46 5.04
C GLU A 108 9.97 1.27 3.71
N PRO A 109 11.31 1.23 3.67
CA PRO A 109 12.06 0.85 2.46
C PRO A 109 11.77 -0.56 1.95
N LEU A 110 11.62 -1.54 2.86
CA LEU A 110 11.26 -2.91 2.46
C LEU A 110 9.84 -2.98 1.90
N CYS A 111 8.89 -2.30 2.55
CA CYS A 111 7.52 -2.19 2.08
C CYS A 111 7.49 -1.57 0.67
N PHE A 112 8.24 -0.48 0.47
CA PHE A 112 8.43 0.14 -0.82
C PHE A 112 8.95 -0.87 -1.87
N ALA A 113 10.02 -1.60 -1.59
CA ALA A 113 10.61 -2.56 -2.54
C ALA A 113 9.68 -3.73 -2.88
N VAL A 114 8.98 -4.24 -1.87
CA VAL A 114 8.05 -5.37 -2.02
C VAL A 114 6.84 -4.99 -2.87
N PHE A 115 6.16 -3.89 -2.54
CA PHE A 115 4.93 -3.52 -3.23
C PHE A 115 5.16 -2.71 -4.50
N GLY A 116 6.25 -1.97 -4.58
CA GLY A 116 6.66 -1.25 -5.77
C GLY A 116 7.25 -2.22 -6.81
N PRO A 117 8.58 -2.28 -6.96
CA PRO A 117 9.23 -2.97 -8.07
C PRO A 117 8.95 -4.48 -8.09
N PHE A 118 8.93 -5.18 -6.95
CA PHE A 118 8.78 -6.64 -6.96
C PHE A 118 7.36 -7.08 -7.33
N ALA A 119 6.35 -6.69 -6.56
CA ALA A 119 4.97 -7.10 -6.82
C ALA A 119 4.45 -6.53 -8.14
N THR A 120 4.63 -5.23 -8.41
CA THR A 120 4.07 -4.59 -9.61
C THR A 120 4.66 -5.19 -10.89
N THR A 121 5.98 -5.40 -10.95
CA THR A 121 6.63 -6.00 -12.12
C THR A 121 6.27 -7.48 -12.26
N ALA A 122 6.15 -8.22 -11.15
CA ALA A 122 5.71 -9.61 -11.21
C ALA A 122 4.29 -9.75 -11.79
N PHE A 123 3.34 -8.93 -11.31
CA PHE A 123 1.98 -8.94 -11.86
C PHE A 123 1.93 -8.56 -13.34
N TYR A 124 2.73 -7.58 -13.75
CA TYR A 124 2.87 -7.24 -15.18
C TYR A 124 3.38 -8.43 -16.00
N LEU A 125 4.42 -9.12 -15.53
CA LEU A 125 4.99 -10.29 -16.18
C LEU A 125 4.03 -11.49 -16.26
N LEU A 126 3.11 -11.62 -15.30
CA LEU A 126 2.07 -12.67 -15.32
C LEU A 126 0.96 -12.37 -16.33
N GLN A 127 0.70 -11.08 -16.60
CA GLN A 127 -0.31 -10.64 -17.56
C GLN A 127 0.21 -10.66 -19.00
N GLY A 128 1.53 -10.54 -19.20
CA GLY A 128 2.18 -10.57 -20.51
C GLY A 128 2.30 -11.97 -21.08
N SER A 129 1.74 -12.20 -22.28
CA SER A 129 1.77 -13.50 -22.98
C SER A 129 3.17 -13.89 -23.53
N THR A 130 4.17 -13.01 -23.41
CA THR A 130 5.45 -13.17 -24.11
C THR A 130 6.43 -13.98 -23.27
N ARG A 131 6.52 -15.29 -23.57
CA ARG A 131 7.58 -16.20 -23.10
C ARG A 131 9.01 -15.75 -23.48
N GLU A 132 9.15 -14.74 -24.33
CA GLU A 132 10.41 -14.37 -25.00
C GLU A 132 10.95 -12.96 -24.69
N VAL A 133 10.54 -12.29 -23.60
CA VAL A 133 11.22 -11.04 -23.25
C VAL A 133 12.60 -11.41 -22.70
N ILE A 134 13.70 -11.22 -23.43
CA ILE A 134 15.06 -11.62 -23.00
C ILE A 134 15.58 -10.70 -21.85
N HIS A 135 15.04 -9.50 -21.70
CA HIS A 135 15.39 -8.55 -20.63
C HIS A 135 14.27 -8.41 -19.58
N LEU A 136 14.62 -8.04 -18.34
CA LEU A 136 13.61 -7.65 -17.35
C LEU A 136 12.90 -6.40 -17.90
N PRO A 137 11.55 -6.35 -17.97
CA PRO A 137 10.83 -5.23 -18.58
C PRO A 137 10.87 -4.01 -17.67
N PHE A 138 12.04 -3.38 -17.58
CA PHE A 138 12.24 -2.07 -16.98
C PHE A 138 11.83 -0.99 -17.98
N THR A 139 10.62 -1.08 -18.53
CA THR A 139 10.08 0.00 -19.34
C THR A 139 9.78 1.17 -18.42
N ALA A 140 10.04 2.40 -18.89
CA ALA A 140 9.83 3.61 -18.10
C ALA A 140 8.44 3.69 -17.42
N PRO A 141 7.31 3.32 -18.07
CA PRO A 141 6.00 3.35 -17.42
C PRO A 141 5.84 2.35 -16.27
N ILE A 142 6.42 1.16 -16.40
CA ILE A 142 6.33 0.11 -15.36
C ILE A 142 7.14 0.55 -14.14
N LEU A 143 8.37 1.03 -14.37
CA LEU A 143 9.24 1.50 -13.29
C LEU A 143 8.62 2.71 -12.58
N SER A 144 8.14 3.70 -13.34
CA SER A 144 7.47 4.88 -12.79
C SER A 144 6.21 4.52 -12.00
N ALA A 145 5.32 3.68 -12.55
CA ALA A 145 4.12 3.24 -11.84
C ALA A 145 4.47 2.47 -10.55
N SER A 146 5.44 1.56 -10.62
CA SER A 146 5.90 0.78 -9.47
C SER A 146 6.49 1.66 -8.37
N LEU A 147 7.25 2.70 -8.71
CA LEU A 147 7.80 3.67 -7.76
C LEU A 147 6.67 4.46 -7.07
N LEU A 148 5.70 4.98 -7.83
CA LEU A 148 4.58 5.75 -7.28
C LEU A 148 3.72 4.92 -6.34
N ILE A 149 3.34 3.70 -6.75
CA ILE A 149 2.57 2.76 -5.93
C ILE A 149 3.36 2.37 -4.68
N GLY A 150 4.64 2.03 -4.82
CA GLY A 150 5.50 1.68 -3.69
C GLY A 150 5.61 2.81 -2.66
N VAL A 151 5.77 4.06 -3.10
CA VAL A 151 5.82 5.24 -2.20
C VAL A 151 4.50 5.40 -1.46
N ALA A 152 3.37 5.30 -2.16
CA ALA A 152 2.05 5.38 -1.55
C ALA A 152 1.81 4.25 -0.53
N THR A 153 2.27 3.02 -0.80
CA THR A 153 2.15 1.90 0.14
C THR A 153 3.06 2.06 1.36
N ALA A 154 4.30 2.51 1.17
CA ALA A 154 5.22 2.79 2.28
C ALA A 154 4.68 3.88 3.21
N LEU A 155 4.00 4.89 2.65
CA LEU A 155 3.32 5.92 3.43
C LEU A 155 2.22 5.36 4.35
N ILE A 156 1.46 4.35 3.90
CA ILE A 156 0.46 3.67 4.75
C ILE A 156 1.14 3.03 5.96
N LEU A 157 2.24 2.31 5.72
CA LEU A 157 2.99 1.65 6.79
C LEU A 157 3.55 2.68 7.77
N PHE A 158 4.15 3.75 7.27
CA PHE A 158 4.68 4.85 8.11
C PHE A 158 3.58 5.47 8.98
N CYS A 159 2.42 5.78 8.38
CA CYS A 159 1.28 6.36 9.10
C CYS A 159 0.66 5.39 10.12
N SER A 160 0.81 4.08 9.93
CA SER A 160 0.34 3.08 10.89
C SER A 160 1.12 3.09 12.21
N HIS A 161 2.39 3.52 12.19
CA HIS A 161 3.24 3.54 13.38
C HIS A 161 2.90 4.67 14.37
N PHE A 162 2.16 5.73 13.97
CA PHE A 162 1.94 6.91 14.81
C PHE A 162 1.25 6.61 16.14
N HIS A 163 0.30 5.69 16.15
CA HIS A 163 -0.45 5.37 17.36
C HIS A 163 0.30 4.40 18.30
N GLN A 164 1.41 3.79 17.84
CA GLN A 164 2.12 2.71 18.56
C GLN A 164 3.51 3.12 19.03
N ILE A 165 3.93 4.39 18.88
CA ILE A 165 5.32 4.81 19.11
C ILE A 165 5.85 4.40 20.48
N GLU A 166 5.06 4.57 21.54
CA GLU A 166 5.47 4.25 22.90
C GLU A 166 5.55 2.73 23.14
N GLY A 167 4.57 1.98 22.64
CA GLY A 167 4.56 0.51 22.72
C GLY A 167 5.72 -0.12 21.94
N ASP A 168 5.95 0.35 20.71
CA ASP A 168 7.07 -0.08 19.87
C ASP A 168 8.42 0.20 20.54
N ARG A 169 8.57 1.38 21.16
CA ARG A 169 9.79 1.73 21.90
C ARG A 169 10.02 0.82 23.11
N ALA A 170 8.98 0.50 23.87
CA ALA A 170 9.08 -0.34 25.06
C ALA A 170 9.60 -1.76 24.76
N VAL A 171 9.26 -2.30 23.58
CA VAL A 171 9.72 -3.64 23.13
C VAL A 171 11.00 -3.58 22.28
N GLY A 172 11.68 -2.44 22.22
CA GLY A 172 12.91 -2.25 21.46
C GLY A 172 12.73 -2.18 19.93
N LYS A 173 11.50 -2.01 19.44
CA LYS A 173 11.19 -1.84 18.01
C LYS A 173 11.43 -0.38 17.61
N MET A 174 12.64 -0.09 17.16
CA MET A 174 13.06 1.26 16.76
C MET A 174 12.74 1.56 15.29
N SER A 175 11.44 1.64 14.97
CA SER A 175 10.95 2.03 13.64
C SER A 175 11.39 3.45 13.26
N LEU A 176 11.32 3.82 11.98
CA LEU A 176 11.74 5.14 11.51
C LEU A 176 10.97 6.25 12.24
N LEU A 177 9.67 6.07 12.43
CA LEU A 177 8.85 7.02 13.17
C LEU A 177 9.20 7.10 14.66
N VAL A 178 9.52 5.97 15.30
CA VAL A 178 9.96 5.95 16.71
C VAL A 178 11.25 6.73 16.91
N ARG A 179 12.16 6.67 15.93
CA ARG A 179 13.44 7.43 15.93
C ARG A 179 13.22 8.93 15.70
N LEU A 180 12.30 9.30 14.80
CA LEU A 180 12.04 10.69 14.43
C LEU A 180 11.14 11.44 15.43
N GLY A 181 10.20 10.72 16.05
CA GLY A 181 9.11 11.29 16.84
C GLY A 181 7.96 11.82 15.98
N THR A 182 6.81 12.07 16.62
CA THR A 182 5.54 12.46 15.96
C THR A 182 5.65 13.75 15.15
N LYS A 183 6.30 14.78 15.71
CA LYS A 183 6.44 16.11 15.08
C LYS A 183 7.27 16.08 13.79
N ARG A 184 8.43 15.40 13.80
CA ARG A 184 9.24 15.23 12.58
C ARG A 184 8.57 14.25 11.62
N GLY A 185 7.91 13.22 12.15
CA GLY A 185 7.14 12.26 11.37
C GLY A 185 6.02 12.90 10.55
N SER A 186 5.27 13.85 11.11
CA SER A 186 4.24 14.57 10.35
C SER A 186 4.84 15.40 9.20
N GLY A 187 6.05 15.94 9.39
CA GLY A 187 6.85 16.55 8.34
C GLY A 187 7.23 15.58 7.23
N VAL A 188 7.66 14.36 7.58
CA VAL A 188 7.95 13.29 6.61
C VAL A 188 6.70 12.94 5.80
N VAL A 189 5.54 12.75 6.44
CA VAL A 189 4.27 12.51 5.72
C VAL A 189 3.99 13.60 4.69
N LYS A 190 4.13 14.87 5.08
CA LYS A 190 3.96 16.00 4.16
C LYS A 190 4.94 15.92 2.98
N LEU A 191 6.23 15.70 3.25
CA LEU A 191 7.27 15.62 2.22
C LEU A 191 7.05 14.42 1.29
N THR A 192 6.67 13.26 1.81
CA THR A 192 6.36 12.07 1.01
C THR A 192 5.16 12.29 0.10
N VAL A 193 4.09 12.93 0.59
CA VAL A 193 2.92 13.27 -0.23
C VAL A 193 3.30 14.26 -1.33
N ILE A 194 4.03 15.34 -0.99
CA ILE A 194 4.52 16.30 -2.01
C ILE A 194 5.40 15.58 -3.04
N GLY A 195 6.35 14.76 -2.57
CA GLY A 195 7.24 13.97 -3.40
C GLY A 195 6.48 13.03 -4.35
N LEU A 196 5.40 12.40 -3.90
CA LEU A 196 4.56 11.53 -4.73
C LEU A 196 3.98 12.29 -5.93
N TYR A 197 3.41 13.48 -5.72
CA TYR A 197 2.84 14.29 -6.81
C TYR A 197 3.91 14.93 -7.69
N VAL A 198 5.02 15.38 -7.11
CA VAL A 198 6.17 15.88 -7.89
C VAL A 198 6.72 14.79 -8.80
N LEU A 199 6.94 13.58 -8.28
CA LEU A 199 7.38 12.43 -9.08
C LEU A 199 6.37 12.09 -10.19
N THR A 200 5.07 12.11 -9.87
CA THR A 200 4.02 11.86 -10.87
C THR A 200 4.08 12.89 -12.01
N PHE A 201 4.22 14.16 -11.65
CA PHE A 201 4.35 15.25 -12.61
C PHE A 201 5.63 15.14 -13.44
N SER A 202 6.77 14.88 -12.80
CA SER A 202 8.06 14.69 -13.47
C SER A 202 8.05 13.51 -14.44
N PHE A 203 7.43 12.39 -14.07
CA PHE A 203 7.30 11.24 -14.97
C PHE A 203 6.38 11.49 -16.15
N GLY A 204 5.33 12.27 -15.95
CA GLY A 204 4.48 12.69 -17.05
C GLY A 204 5.21 13.62 -18.02
N LEU A 205 6.05 14.53 -17.51
CA LEU A 205 6.83 15.46 -18.34
C LEU A 205 7.99 14.77 -19.07
N SER A 206 8.59 13.74 -18.47
CA SER A 206 9.67 12.95 -19.08
C SER A 206 9.18 11.88 -20.04
N SER A 207 7.88 11.84 -20.37
CA SER A 207 7.25 10.81 -21.21
C SER A 207 7.32 9.39 -20.63
N ALA A 208 7.72 9.24 -19.36
CA ALA A 208 7.73 7.96 -18.66
C ALA A 208 6.31 7.51 -18.31
N LEU A 209 5.39 8.45 -18.07
CA LEU A 209 3.96 8.21 -17.94
C LEU A 209 3.19 9.10 -18.93
N PRO A 210 2.02 8.65 -19.43
CA PRO A 210 1.15 9.52 -20.22
C PRO A 210 0.66 10.74 -19.44
N LEU A 211 0.46 11.88 -20.11
CA LEU A 211 -0.07 13.10 -19.50
C LEU A 211 -1.45 12.90 -18.84
N THR A 212 -2.26 11.97 -19.35
CA THR A 212 -3.54 11.57 -18.76
C THR A 212 -3.38 11.08 -17.32
N CYS A 213 -2.25 10.45 -16.98
CA CYS A 213 -1.94 10.02 -15.62
C CYS A 213 -1.73 11.21 -14.69
N ILE A 214 -1.07 12.29 -15.15
CA ILE A 214 -0.90 13.51 -14.36
C ILE A 214 -2.27 14.07 -14.01
N PHE A 215 -3.14 14.22 -15.01
CA PHE A 215 -4.46 14.81 -14.83
C PHE A 215 -5.31 14.01 -13.84
N LEU A 216 -5.45 12.69 -14.07
CA LEU A 216 -6.29 11.85 -13.22
C LEU A 216 -5.71 11.68 -11.82
N CYS A 217 -4.40 11.51 -11.67
CA CYS A 217 -3.78 11.48 -10.35
C CYS A 217 -3.96 12.83 -9.64
N GLY A 218 -3.91 13.95 -10.37
CA GLY A 218 -4.17 15.29 -9.84
C GLY A 218 -5.54 15.44 -9.18
N LEU A 219 -6.57 14.72 -9.65
CA LEU A 219 -7.91 14.71 -9.03
C LEU A 219 -7.91 14.18 -7.60
N THR A 220 -6.88 13.42 -7.21
CA THR A 220 -6.74 12.88 -5.84
C THR A 220 -6.12 13.86 -4.84
N LEU A 221 -5.69 15.05 -5.30
CA LEU A 221 -5.08 16.10 -4.45
C LEU A 221 -5.90 16.50 -3.22
N PRO A 222 -7.25 16.59 -3.25
CA PRO A 222 -8.03 16.89 -2.05
C PRO A 222 -7.84 15.85 -0.94
N ILE A 223 -7.74 14.57 -1.31
CA ILE A 223 -7.51 13.48 -0.36
C ILE A 223 -6.08 13.52 0.18
N ALA A 224 -5.11 13.86 -0.67
CA ALA A 224 -3.73 14.05 -0.23
C ALA A 224 -3.59 15.21 0.76
N ARG A 225 -4.26 16.34 0.52
CA ARG A 225 -4.33 17.47 1.45
C ARG A 225 -4.96 17.05 2.78
N LEU A 226 -6.03 16.27 2.74
CA LEU A 226 -6.68 15.72 3.93
C LEU A 226 -5.73 14.84 4.74
N VAL A 227 -4.95 13.96 4.11
CA VAL A 227 -3.94 13.14 4.82
C VAL A 227 -2.93 14.03 5.53
N VAL A 228 -2.38 15.02 4.81
CA VAL A 228 -1.35 15.92 5.37
C VAL A 228 -1.89 16.78 6.50
N SER A 229 -3.07 17.39 6.35
CA SER A 229 -3.68 18.22 7.39
C SER A 229 -4.05 17.37 8.61
N PHE A 230 -4.70 16.22 8.40
CA PHE A 230 -5.11 15.34 9.47
C PHE A 230 -3.92 14.88 10.32
N VAL A 231 -2.84 14.42 9.69
CA VAL A 231 -1.63 13.99 10.40
C VAL A 231 -0.97 15.17 11.11
N LYS A 232 -0.87 16.34 10.46
CA LYS A 232 -0.27 17.54 11.06
C LYS A 232 -1.02 18.01 12.31
N GLU A 233 -2.35 17.96 12.31
CA GLU A 233 -3.18 18.43 13.41
C GLU A 233 -3.26 17.41 14.55
N ASN A 234 -3.23 16.11 14.23
CA ASN A 234 -3.54 15.06 15.21
C ASN A 234 -2.32 14.23 15.63
N HIS A 235 -1.09 14.52 15.17
CA HIS A 235 0.07 13.65 15.45
C HIS A 235 0.41 13.45 16.93
N ASN A 236 -0.08 14.32 17.83
CA ASN A 236 0.12 14.20 19.28
C ASN A 236 -0.99 13.42 19.99
N ASP A 237 -2.13 13.19 19.34
CA ASP A 237 -3.29 12.50 19.91
C ASP A 237 -3.35 11.07 19.38
N LYS A 238 -3.00 10.10 20.24
CA LYS A 238 -2.92 8.67 19.86
C LYS A 238 -4.25 8.11 19.38
N HIS A 239 -5.37 8.57 19.93
CA HIS A 239 -6.69 8.05 19.59
C HIS A 239 -7.13 8.55 18.21
N LYS A 240 -6.91 9.85 17.94
CA LYS A 240 -7.24 10.42 16.63
C LYS A 240 -6.30 9.95 15.55
N ILE A 241 -4.98 9.97 15.81
CA ILE A 241 -3.97 9.64 14.79
C ILE A 241 -4.05 8.19 14.30
N PHE A 242 -4.69 7.30 15.06
CA PHE A 242 -5.01 5.94 14.61
C PHE A 242 -5.69 5.91 13.23
N MET A 243 -6.49 6.93 12.91
CA MET A 243 -7.20 7.03 11.63
C MET A 243 -6.30 7.40 10.43
N ALA A 244 -5.08 7.89 10.67
CA ALA A 244 -4.16 8.33 9.61
C ALA A 244 -3.90 7.24 8.55
N LYS A 245 -3.72 5.99 8.97
CA LYS A 245 -3.50 4.87 8.05
C LYS A 245 -4.67 4.64 7.09
N TYR A 246 -5.92 4.84 7.54
CA TYR A 246 -7.09 4.67 6.68
C TYR A 246 -7.20 5.79 5.65
N TYR A 247 -6.85 7.03 6.01
CA TYR A 247 -6.76 8.11 5.03
C TYR A 247 -5.65 7.84 3.99
N CYS A 248 -4.52 7.28 4.42
CA CYS A 248 -3.45 6.87 3.51
C CYS A 248 -3.89 5.72 2.59
N VAL A 249 -4.64 4.74 3.10
CA VAL A 249 -5.23 3.66 2.28
C VAL A 249 -6.17 4.24 1.23
N ARG A 250 -7.06 5.18 1.62
CA ARG A 250 -7.94 5.86 0.66
C ARG A 250 -7.16 6.60 -0.42
N LEU A 251 -6.11 7.34 -0.03
CA LEU A 251 -5.24 8.02 -0.97
C LEU A 251 -4.59 7.02 -1.93
N HIS A 252 -3.99 5.95 -1.41
CA HIS A 252 -3.34 4.91 -2.20
C HIS A 252 -4.30 4.24 -3.19
N SER A 253 -5.50 3.84 -2.74
CA SER A 253 -6.49 3.21 -3.61
C SER A 253 -6.98 4.15 -4.70
N LEU A 254 -7.34 5.40 -4.36
CA LEU A 254 -7.81 6.38 -5.35
C LEU A 254 -6.70 6.76 -6.32
N PHE A 255 -5.49 6.99 -5.82
CA PHE A 255 -4.32 7.32 -6.63
C PHE A 255 -3.94 6.17 -7.56
N GLY A 256 -3.92 4.93 -7.07
CA GLY A 256 -3.64 3.74 -7.88
C GLY A 256 -4.69 3.50 -8.96
N THR A 257 -5.98 3.66 -8.64
CA THR A 257 -7.06 3.59 -9.64
C THR A 257 -6.95 4.71 -10.66
N ALA A 258 -6.65 5.94 -10.24
CA ALA A 258 -6.45 7.07 -11.14
C ALA A 258 -5.26 6.87 -12.09
N LEU A 259 -4.15 6.31 -11.57
CA LEU A 259 -2.97 5.96 -12.36
C LEU A 259 -3.31 4.89 -13.40
N ALA A 260 -3.98 3.81 -12.99
CA ALA A 260 -4.41 2.74 -13.90
C ALA A 260 -5.39 3.25 -14.97
N ALA A 261 -6.39 4.05 -14.58
CA ALA A 261 -7.32 4.69 -15.50
C ALA A 261 -6.59 5.61 -16.47
N GLY A 262 -5.57 6.35 -16.02
CA GLY A 262 -4.76 7.22 -16.87
C GLY A 262 -4.05 6.46 -17.98
N LEU A 263 -3.45 5.31 -17.63
CA LEU A 263 -2.82 4.40 -18.58
C LEU A 263 -3.82 3.83 -19.59
N VAL A 264 -5.02 3.42 -19.13
CA VAL A 264 -6.09 2.89 -20.00
C VAL A 264 -6.59 3.97 -20.97
N VAL A 265 -6.90 5.17 -20.46
CA VAL A 265 -7.38 6.31 -21.26
C VAL A 265 -6.33 6.70 -22.31
N SER A 266 -5.05 6.72 -21.94
CA SER A 266 -3.97 6.99 -22.90
C SER A 266 -3.93 5.97 -24.05
N ARG A 267 -4.27 4.70 -23.77
CA ARG A 267 -4.32 3.66 -24.78
C ARG A 267 -5.55 3.80 -25.69
N MET A 268 -6.69 4.19 -25.12
CA MET A 268 -7.94 4.40 -25.86
C MET A 268 -7.94 5.68 -26.71
N PHE A 269 -7.28 6.73 -26.23
CA PHE A 269 -7.21 8.03 -26.88
C PHE A 269 -5.75 8.47 -27.08
N PRO A 270 -5.03 7.91 -28.09
CA PRO A 270 -3.62 8.21 -28.32
C PRO A 270 -3.33 9.71 -28.53
N LYS A 271 -4.30 10.46 -29.06
CA LYS A 271 -4.21 11.91 -29.30
C LYS A 271 -4.16 12.74 -28.01
N LEU A 272 -4.60 12.21 -26.86
CA LEU A 272 -4.54 12.87 -25.55
C LEU A 272 -3.24 12.55 -24.78
N GLY A 273 -2.42 11.61 -25.26
CA GLY A 273 -1.20 11.14 -24.60
C GLY A 273 0.10 11.73 -25.14
N LEU A 274 0.10 12.95 -25.69
CA LEU A 274 1.25 13.50 -26.42
C LEU A 274 2.48 13.71 -25.52
N PRO A 275 3.63 13.21 -25.97
CA PRO A 275 4.67 14.07 -26.50
C PRO A 275 5.07 13.62 -27.92
N SER A 276 4.62 14.37 -28.92
CA SER A 276 5.23 14.38 -30.24
C SER A 276 6.50 15.22 -30.17
N THR A 277 7.67 14.59 -30.19
CA THR A 277 8.92 15.31 -30.46
C THR A 277 8.80 15.99 -31.83
N PHE A 278 8.85 17.33 -31.84
CA PHE A 278 9.25 18.19 -32.97
C PHE A 278 8.94 17.66 -34.38
N GLY A 279 7.74 17.95 -34.88
CA GLY A 279 7.47 17.96 -36.32
C GLY A 279 7.50 19.40 -36.82
N PHE A 280 8.68 19.92 -37.17
CA PHE A 280 8.76 20.98 -38.18
C PHE A 280 8.59 20.29 -39.53
N SER A 281 7.52 20.64 -40.22
CA SER A 281 7.43 20.50 -41.67
C SER A 281 7.24 21.88 -42.28
#